data_AF-A0A965JWW3-F1
#
_entry.id   AF-A0A965JWW3-F1
#
_cell.length_a   1.000
_cell.length_b   1.000
_cell.length_c   1.000
_cell.angle_alpha   90.00
_cell.angle_beta   90.00
_cell.angle_gamma   90.00
#
_symmetry.space_group_name_H-M   'P 1'
#
loop_
_entity.id
_entity.type
_entity.pdbx_description
1 polymer ?
#
loop_
_entity_poly.entity_id
_entity_poly.type
_entity_poly.pdbx_seq_one_letter_code
_entity_poly.pdbx_strand_id
1 'polypeptide(L)' 'MKRRGQKRKVLRPLAISSPHFDKQGQPKNAYRGELEARQAAAATFAIHGIDLDSYRCSECHAWHNGRRFAE' A
#
# COMPACT_ATOMS: atom_id res chain seq x y z
N MET A 1 -16.32 -19.28 -24.70
CA MET A 1 -16.21 -18.47 -23.46
C MET A 1 -14.82 -18.69 -22.84
N LYS A 2 -13.81 -17.92 -23.22
CA LYS A 2 -12.44 -18.10 -22.68
C LYS A 2 -12.26 -17.16 -21.48
N ARG A 3 -12.31 -17.71 -20.27
CA ARG A 3 -12.00 -17.01 -19.02
C ARG A 3 -10.54 -16.57 -19.09
N ARG A 4 -10.29 -15.27 -19.34
CA ARG A 4 -8.95 -14.68 -19.29
C ARG A 4 -8.41 -14.84 -17.86
N GLY A 5 -7.60 -15.87 -17.64
CA GLY A 5 -6.87 -16.06 -16.40
C GLY A 5 -5.95 -14.86 -16.19
N GLN A 6 -6.32 -14.03 -15.22
CA GLN A 6 -5.53 -12.87 -14.80
C GLN A 6 -4.19 -13.41 -14.29
N LYS A 7 -3.12 -13.27 -15.09
CA LYS A 7 -1.78 -13.68 -14.67
C LYS A 7 -1.41 -12.85 -13.45
N ARG A 8 -1.47 -13.44 -12.25
CA ARG A 8 -0.97 -12.84 -11.02
C ARG A 8 0.53 -12.64 -11.22
N LYS A 9 0.94 -11.41 -11.53
CA LYS A 9 2.35 -11.03 -11.62
C LYS A 9 2.99 -11.45 -10.30
N VAL A 10 3.97 -12.35 -10.35
CA VAL A 10 4.73 -12.77 -9.17
C VAL A 10 5.47 -11.53 -8.67
N LEU A 11 4.93 -10.93 -7.62
CA LEU A 11 5.45 -9.73 -6.98
C LEU A 11 6.84 -10.07 -6.44
N ARG A 12 7.88 -9.62 -7.14
CA ARG A 12 9.23 -9.63 -6.58
C ARG A 12 9.21 -8.65 -5.41
N PRO A 13 9.51 -9.07 -4.17
CA PRO A 13 9.59 -8.12 -3.06
C PRO A 13 10.68 -7.11 -3.41
N LEU A 14 10.27 -5.85 -3.61
CA LEU A 14 11.20 -4.74 -3.67
C LEU A 14 12.02 -4.81 -2.38
N ALA A 15 13.34 -4.90 -2.55
CA ALA A 15 14.33 -5.07 -1.49
C ALA A 15 13.91 -4.40 -0.17
N ILE A 16 13.61 -5.20 0.85
CA ILE A 16 13.56 -4.90 2.29
C ILE A 16 13.10 -3.46 2.61
N SER A 17 12.05 -2.96 1.96
CA SER A 17 11.38 -1.77 2.46
C SER A 17 10.53 -2.23 3.64
N SER A 18 10.96 -1.91 4.86
CA SER A 18 10.19 -2.21 6.06
C SER A 18 8.73 -1.78 5.83
N PRO A 19 7.74 -2.60 6.21
CA PRO A 19 6.33 -2.23 6.05
C PRO A 19 6.01 -0.95 6.85
N HIS A 20 6.78 -0.65 7.89
CA HIS A 20 6.55 0.50 8.75
C HIS A 20 7.32 1.77 8.34
N PHE A 21 8.59 1.63 7.97
CA PHE A 21 9.46 2.77 7.67
C PHE A 21 9.53 3.07 6.17
N ASP A 22 9.69 4.35 5.82
CA ASP A 22 9.99 4.78 4.46
C ASP A 22 11.50 4.69 4.15
N LYS A 23 11.89 5.12 2.94
CA LYS A 23 13.30 5.13 2.51
C LYS A 23 14.16 6.15 3.29
N GLN A 24 13.54 7.09 4.00
CA GLN A 24 14.20 8.05 4.88
C GLN A 24 14.27 7.57 6.34
N GLY A 25 13.74 6.39 6.64
CA GLY A 25 13.66 5.85 8.00
C GLY A 25 12.55 6.46 8.85
N GLN A 26 11.63 7.23 8.27
CA GLN A 26 10.48 7.79 8.96
C GLN A 26 9.30 6.81 8.94
N PRO A 27 8.51 6.73 10.03
CA PRO A 27 7.31 5.90 10.04
C PRO A 27 6.31 6.44 9.03
N LYS A 28 5.72 5.54 8.23
CA LYS A 28 4.63 5.89 7.32
C LYS A 28 3.41 6.35 8.11
N ASN A 29 2.55 7.14 7.46
CA ASN A 29 1.27 7.55 8.05
C ASN A 29 0.52 6.33 8.59
N ALA A 30 0.31 6.34 9.90
CA ALA A 30 -0.40 5.31 10.64
C ALA A 30 -1.84 5.76 10.85
N TYR A 31 -2.77 4.96 10.33
CA TYR A 31 -4.20 5.15 10.49
C TYR A 31 -4.74 4.15 11.52
N ARG A 32 -5.72 4.58 12.31
CA ARG A 32 -6.28 3.72 13.36
C ARG A 32 -7.24 2.66 12.79
N GLY A 33 -7.88 2.96 11.66
CA GLY A 33 -8.87 2.10 11.04
C GLY A 33 -8.62 1.85 9.55
N GLU A 34 -9.10 0.71 9.08
CA GLU A 34 -9.05 0.33 7.67
C GLU A 34 -9.77 1.36 6.78
N LEU A 35 -10.93 1.83 7.24
CA LEU A 35 -11.74 2.80 6.51
C LEU A 35 -11.00 4.13 6.33
N GLU A 36 -10.37 4.63 7.40
CA GLU A 36 -9.59 5.87 7.39
C GLU A 36 -8.39 5.76 6.45
N ALA A 37 -7.68 4.63 6.49
CA ALA A 37 -6.57 4.36 5.57
C ALA A 37 -7.04 4.34 4.12
N ARG A 38 -8.16 3.66 3.81
CA ARG A 38 -8.73 3.60 2.46
C ARG A 38 -9.18 4.96 1.96
N GLN A 39 -9.82 5.76 2.81
CA GLN A 39 -10.22 7.12 2.45
C GLN A 39 -9.00 7.99 2.14
N ALA A 40 -7.94 7.88 2.95
CA ALA A 40 -6.70 8.60 2.67
C ALA A 40 -6.01 8.12 1.39
N ALA A 41 -6.06 6.82 1.09
CA ALA A 41 -5.55 6.27 -0.17
C ALA A 41 -6.34 6.79 -1.38
N ALA A 42 -7.67 6.80 -1.29
CA ALA A 42 -8.55 7.34 -2.32
C ALA A 42 -8.34 8.86 -2.51
N ALA A 43 -8.18 9.61 -1.42
CA ALA A 43 -7.84 11.04 -1.48
C ALA A 43 -6.49 11.27 -2.16
N THR A 44 -5.48 10.46 -1.84
CA THR A 44 -4.16 10.52 -2.47
C THR A 44 -4.24 10.25 -3.98
N PHE A 45 -5.06 9.27 -4.39
CA PHE A 45 -5.33 9.01 -5.80
C PHE A 45 -6.01 10.21 -6.48
N ALA A 46 -7.01 10.82 -5.83
CA ALA A 46 -7.70 11.98 -6.38
C ALA A 46 -6.79 13.22 -6.53
N ILE A 47 -5.86 13.43 -5.60
CA ILE A 47 -4.98 14.62 -5.57
C ILE A 47 -3.74 14.42 -6.45
N HIS A 48 -3.10 13.25 -6.36
CA HIS A 48 -1.78 13.00 -6.94
C HIS A 48 -1.81 11.97 -8.08
N GLY A 49 -2.94 11.29 -8.32
CA GLY A 49 -3.03 10.20 -9.30
C GLY A 49 -2.29 8.93 -8.90
N ILE A 50 -1.87 8.82 -7.62
CA ILE A 50 -1.09 7.69 -7.11
C ILE A 50 -2.04 6.67 -6.47
N ASP A 51 -2.12 5.47 -7.05
CA ASP A 51 -2.88 4.36 -6.49
C ASP A 51 -2.14 3.77 -5.27
N LEU A 52 -2.67 4.03 -4.08
CA LEU A 52 -2.19 3.48 -2.83
C LEU A 52 -3.16 2.39 -2.35
N ASP A 53 -2.61 1.33 -1.79
CA ASP A 53 -3.35 0.26 -1.14
C ASP A 53 -3.14 0.33 0.37
N SER A 54 -4.21 0.09 1.11
CA SER A 54 -4.19 0.10 2.57
C SER A 54 -3.91 -1.30 3.10
N TYR A 55 -2.88 -1.44 3.93
CA TYR A 55 -2.50 -2.71 4.56
C TYR A 55 -2.29 -2.54 6.06
N ARG A 56 -2.55 -3.61 6.80
CA ARG A 56 -2.25 -3.67 8.23
C ARG A 56 -0.78 -3.97 8.42
N CYS A 57 -0.10 -3.13 9.19
CA CYS A 57 1.29 -3.34 9.58
C CYS A 57 1.39 -4.48 10.59
N SER A 58 2.33 -5.39 10.39
CA SER A 58 2.63 -6.45 11.37
C SER A 58 3.43 -5.94 12.58
N GLU A 59 4.15 -4.81 12.43
CA GLU A 59 5.04 -4.26 13.46
C GLU A 59 4.27 -3.42 14.49
N CYS A 60 3.45 -2.47 14.02
CA CYS A 60 2.74 -1.52 14.88
C CYS A 60 1.22 -1.77 14.95
N HIS A 61 0.72 -2.80 14.26
CA HIS A 61 -0.70 -3.16 14.14
C HIS A 61 -1.65 -2.08 13.59
N ALA A 62 -1.11 -0.92 13.20
CA ALA A 62 -1.83 0.17 12.55
C ALA A 62 -1.98 -0.06 11.05
N TRP A 63 -2.83 0.76 10.42
CA TRP A 63 -3.04 0.74 8.98
C TRP A 63 -2.10 1.71 8.28
N HIS A 64 -1.47 1.27 7.20
CA HIS A 64 -0.59 2.10 6.38
C HIS A 64 -1.06 2.10 4.93
N ASN A 65 -0.74 3.19 4.22
CA ASN A 65 -0.94 3.29 2.78
C ASN A 65 0.39 3.09 2.07
N GLY A 66 0.43 2.20 1.09
CA GLY A 66 1.63 1.92 0.30
C GLY A 66 1.28 1.75 -1.17
N ARG A 67 2.22 2.08 -2.05
CA ARG A 67 2.04 1.78 -3.47
C ARG A 67 1.99 0.28 -3.63
N ARG A 68 0.90 -0.21 -4.21
CA ARG A 68 0.72 -1.63 -4.51
C ARG A 68 1.71 -2.12 -5.58
N PHE A 69 2.20 -1.18 -6.41
CA PHE A 69 3.13 -1.41 -7.50
C PHE A 69 4.08 -0.21 -7.61
N ALA A 70 5.39 -0.44 -7.55
CA ALA A 70 6.34 0.46 -8.18
C ALA A 70 6.56 -0.08 -9.60
N GLU A 71 6.30 0.74 -10.62
CA GLU A 71 6.86 0.53 -11.96
C GLU A 71 8.34 0.91 -11.98
#